data_AF-A0A846ZUX6-F1
#
_entry.id   AF-A0A846ZUX6-F1
#
_cell.length_a   1.000
_cell.length_b   1.000
_cell.length_c   1.000
_cell.angle_alpha   90.00
_cell.angle_beta   90.00
_cell.angle_gamma   90.00
#
_symmetry.space_group_name_H-M   'P 1'
#
loop_
_entity.id
_entity.type
_entity.pdbx_description
1 polymer ?
#
loop_
_entity_poly.entity_id
_entity_poly.type
_entity_poly.pdbx_seq_one_letter_code
_entity_poly.pdbx_strand_id
1 'polypeptide(L)'
;MCKWNVSSLVCILLSGVFSSLIACGPYFPSSYLAAGDNTLLQAPGFSLFDEINRIPFDKPTEFQAVQYGNPRQQSIQVDCQELRLALALQGYAPEAVESVVQEYQRLRAAIEQHSENARDLPDNATQQPEFSVGQLPEQLPQEFKLYLEGVMYYRSSQPDMAVQAWTKLLALPPTQRQFRSTWAAYMLGNVFKDDLDDACGWYQFVRQLAREGFRDSIGLAAASYGQEAACYLQEGSYDEAIELYMYQRQTGDRSAMPSLKLVASAIFTQCS
;
A
#
# COMPACT_ATOMS: atom_id res chain seq x y z
N MET A 1 -18.02 -34.56 95.23
CA MET A 1 -18.03 -36.04 95.22
C MET A 1 -19.16 -36.49 94.31
N CYS A 2 -18.87 -37.37 93.33
CA CYS A 2 -19.68 -38.52 92.88
C CYS A 2 -21.18 -38.26 92.57
N LYS A 3 -21.78 -38.60 91.42
CA LYS A 3 -21.48 -39.52 90.31
C LYS A 3 -22.40 -39.08 89.16
N TRP A 4 -22.00 -39.25 87.90
CA TRP A 4 -23.00 -39.34 86.82
C TRP A 4 -22.85 -40.66 86.10
N ASN A 5 -24.02 -41.28 85.94
CA ASN A 5 -24.24 -42.67 85.63
C ASN A 5 -24.27 -42.87 84.11
N VAL A 6 -23.77 -44.02 83.70
CA VAL A 6 -23.76 -44.52 82.32
C VAL A 6 -25.17 -44.97 81.94
N SER A 7 -25.62 -44.66 80.72
CA SER A 7 -26.44 -45.60 79.94
C SER A 7 -26.43 -45.24 78.45
N SER A 8 -25.94 -46.22 77.69
CA SER A 8 -25.74 -46.27 76.25
C SER A 8 -27.03 -46.46 75.45
N LEU A 9 -27.00 -46.04 74.18
CA LEU A 9 -27.71 -46.62 73.03
C LEU A 9 -26.94 -46.17 71.77
N VAL A 10 -25.95 -46.94 71.31
CA VAL A 10 -26.00 -47.95 70.24
C VAL A 10 -26.39 -47.36 68.87
N CYS A 11 -25.44 -47.33 67.95
CA CYS A 11 -25.54 -47.71 66.53
C CYS A 11 -24.16 -47.48 65.87
N ILE A 12 -23.34 -48.51 65.68
CA ILE A 12 -23.30 -49.38 64.48
C ILE A 12 -22.43 -48.76 63.35
N LEU A 13 -21.25 -49.38 63.18
CA LEU A 13 -20.58 -49.74 61.92
C LEU A 13 -20.23 -48.65 60.89
N LEU A 14 -18.93 -48.41 60.67
CA LEU A 14 -18.13 -48.96 59.56
C LEU A 14 -16.90 -48.10 59.26
N SER A 15 -15.75 -48.74 59.42
CA SER A 15 -14.46 -48.43 58.80
C SER A 15 -14.57 -48.13 57.31
N GLY A 16 -13.85 -47.11 56.83
CA GLY A 16 -13.64 -46.91 55.40
C GLY A 16 -12.76 -45.72 55.10
N VAL A 17 -11.46 -45.96 54.96
CA VAL A 17 -10.50 -45.06 54.33
C VAL A 17 -11.04 -44.65 52.96
N PHE A 18 -11.33 -43.37 52.75
CA PHE A 18 -11.46 -42.81 51.41
C PHE A 18 -10.43 -41.71 51.23
N SER A 19 -9.31 -42.15 50.67
CA SER A 19 -8.31 -41.35 50.00
C SER A 19 -8.98 -40.22 49.23
N SER A 20 -8.50 -38.99 49.43
CA SER A 20 -8.73 -37.89 48.51
C SER A 20 -8.13 -38.28 47.16
N LEU A 21 -8.96 -38.85 46.28
CA LEU A 21 -8.67 -38.86 44.86
C LEU A 21 -8.73 -37.40 44.40
N ILE A 22 -7.60 -36.71 44.51
CA ILE A 22 -7.32 -35.55 43.69
C ILE A 22 -7.28 -36.09 42.27
N ALA A 23 -8.44 -36.07 41.63
CA ALA A 23 -8.55 -36.34 40.21
C ALA A 23 -7.59 -35.37 39.51
N CYS A 24 -6.61 -35.91 38.79
CA CYS A 24 -5.78 -35.17 37.84
C CYS A 24 -6.63 -34.76 36.62
N GLY A 25 -7.69 -33.98 36.86
CA GLY A 25 -8.40 -33.25 35.82
C GLY A 25 -7.92 -31.80 35.84
N PRO A 26 -7.65 -31.17 34.68
CA PRO A 26 -7.33 -29.75 34.66
C PRO A 26 -8.48 -28.96 35.28
N TYR A 27 -8.15 -27.98 36.11
CA TYR A 27 -9.11 -27.05 36.69
C TYR A 27 -9.84 -26.31 35.57
N PHE A 28 -11.12 -26.61 35.38
CA PHE A 28 -11.98 -25.88 34.46
C PHE A 28 -12.68 -24.75 35.23
N PRO A 29 -12.29 -23.48 35.04
CA PRO A 29 -12.96 -22.38 35.70
C PRO A 29 -14.44 -22.34 35.27
N SER A 30 -15.34 -22.19 36.24
CA SER A 30 -16.79 -22.18 36.04
C SER A 30 -17.31 -21.01 35.20
N SER A 31 -16.45 -20.09 34.77
CA SER A 31 -16.80 -18.98 33.87
C SER A 31 -17.25 -19.43 32.49
N TYR A 32 -16.76 -20.58 31.98
CA TYR A 32 -17.19 -21.11 30.68
C TYR A 32 -18.54 -21.86 30.71
N LEU A 33 -18.99 -22.30 31.88
CA LEU A 33 -20.25 -23.05 32.05
C LEU A 33 -21.36 -22.23 32.73
N ALA A 34 -21.02 -21.14 33.42
CA ALA A 34 -21.98 -20.22 34.04
C ALA A 34 -22.59 -19.24 33.03
N ALA A 35 -21.89 -18.99 31.92
CA ALA A 35 -22.46 -18.30 30.79
C ALA A 35 -23.19 -19.35 29.95
N GLY A 36 -24.52 -19.39 30.05
CA GLY A 36 -25.36 -20.38 29.36
C GLY A 36 -25.17 -20.41 27.84
N ASP A 37 -25.85 -21.36 27.20
CA ASP A 37 -25.76 -21.76 25.78
C ASP A 37 -25.47 -20.64 24.78
N ASN A 38 -25.97 -19.41 25.00
CA ASN A 38 -25.73 -18.26 24.14
C ASN A 38 -24.25 -17.79 24.04
N THR A 39 -23.39 -18.05 25.02
CA THR A 39 -21.96 -17.67 24.93
C THR A 39 -21.08 -18.75 24.30
N LEU A 40 -21.49 -20.02 24.38
CA LEU A 40 -20.89 -21.11 23.61
C LEU A 40 -21.29 -21.04 22.12
N LEU A 41 -22.47 -20.50 21.82
CA LEU A 41 -22.99 -20.28 20.47
C LEU A 41 -22.56 -18.93 19.85
N GLN A 42 -21.88 -18.06 20.62
CA GLN A 42 -21.25 -16.87 20.04
C GLN A 42 -20.01 -17.33 19.29
N ALA A 43 -20.09 -17.30 17.95
CA ALA A 43 -18.92 -17.38 17.12
C ALA A 43 -17.91 -16.33 17.63
N PRO A 44 -16.64 -16.69 17.89
CA PRO A 44 -15.64 -15.71 18.26
C PRO A 44 -15.65 -14.61 17.20
N GLY A 45 -15.53 -13.35 17.62
CA GLY A 45 -15.42 -12.23 16.69
C GLY A 45 -14.18 -12.42 15.82
N PHE A 46 -14.36 -12.92 14.60
CA PHE A 46 -13.28 -13.08 13.65
C PHE A 46 -12.90 -11.71 13.09
N SER A 47 -11.72 -11.25 13.48
CA SER A 47 -11.08 -10.11 12.85
C SER A 47 -10.21 -10.63 11.71
N LEU A 48 -10.67 -10.46 10.48
CA LEU A 48 -9.89 -10.80 9.28
C LEU A 48 -8.48 -10.15 9.32
N PHE A 49 -8.36 -8.97 9.96
CA PHE A 49 -7.09 -8.31 10.18
C PHE A 49 -6.13 -9.14 11.04
N ASP A 50 -6.63 -9.69 12.15
CA ASP A 50 -5.80 -10.50 13.05
C ASP A 50 -5.44 -11.84 12.42
N GLU A 51 -6.34 -12.45 11.65
CA GLU A 51 -6.03 -13.70 10.94
C GLU A 51 -5.02 -13.49 9.82
N ILE A 52 -5.15 -12.43 9.02
CA ILE A 52 -4.15 -12.07 8.00
C ILE A 52 -2.77 -11.82 8.64
N ASN A 53 -2.71 -11.17 9.80
CA ASN A 53 -1.44 -10.94 10.51
C ASN A 53 -0.81 -12.21 11.08
N ARG A 54 -1.58 -13.28 11.28
CA ARG A 54 -1.08 -14.60 11.69
C ARG A 54 -0.56 -15.44 10.54
N ILE A 55 -0.92 -15.12 9.30
CA ILE A 55 -0.40 -15.83 8.12
C ILE A 55 1.09 -15.47 7.95
N PRO A 56 2.00 -16.44 8.15
CA PRO A 56 3.41 -16.22 7.90
C PRO A 56 3.61 -15.96 6.41
N PHE A 57 4.39 -14.93 6.09
CA PHE A 57 4.74 -14.59 4.72
C PHE A 57 6.23 -14.24 4.72
N ASP A 58 7.03 -15.27 4.48
CA ASP A 58 8.49 -15.23 4.66
C ASP A 58 9.22 -14.84 3.36
N LYS A 59 8.51 -14.24 2.40
CA LYS A 59 9.07 -13.84 1.10
C LYS A 59 9.67 -12.43 1.22
N PRO A 60 11.00 -12.25 1.30
CA PRO A 60 11.58 -10.93 1.52
C PRO A 60 11.20 -9.97 0.38
N THR A 61 10.93 -8.71 0.74
CA THR A 61 10.87 -7.61 -0.22
C THR A 61 12.15 -6.79 -0.13
N GLU A 62 12.68 -6.42 -1.29
CA GLU A 62 13.84 -5.53 -1.41
C GLU A 62 13.44 -4.04 -1.41
N PHE A 63 12.13 -3.76 -1.47
CA PHE A 63 11.59 -2.41 -1.51
C PHE A 63 10.92 -2.02 -0.19
N GLN A 64 10.99 -0.72 0.12
CA GLN A 64 10.37 -0.13 1.29
C GLN A 64 9.31 0.88 0.84
N ALA A 65 8.10 0.78 1.41
CA ALA A 65 7.08 1.77 1.17
C ALA A 65 7.46 3.10 1.84
N VAL A 66 7.26 4.20 1.13
CA VAL A 66 7.39 5.54 1.69
C VAL A 66 6.02 5.99 2.17
N GLN A 67 5.91 6.23 3.49
CA GLN A 67 4.66 6.67 4.11
C GLN A 67 4.48 8.18 3.94
N TYR A 68 3.42 8.58 3.25
CA TYR A 68 3.09 9.97 3.03
C TYR A 68 1.94 10.44 3.92
N GLY A 69 2.08 11.63 4.50
CA GLY A 69 0.95 12.35 5.10
C GLY A 69 0.09 13.02 4.03
N ASN A 70 0.72 13.67 3.05
CA ASN A 70 0.08 14.15 1.82
C ASN A 70 0.94 13.72 0.62
N PRO A 71 0.57 12.63 -0.09
CA PRO A 71 1.37 12.07 -1.17
C PRO A 71 1.74 13.07 -2.27
N ARG A 72 0.85 14.03 -2.57
CA ARG A 72 1.04 14.95 -3.68
C ARG A 72 2.04 16.05 -3.34
N GLN A 73 1.87 16.71 -2.19
CA GLN A 73 2.81 17.74 -1.74
C GLN A 73 4.22 17.16 -1.49
N GLN A 74 4.28 15.95 -0.92
CA GLN A 74 5.56 15.31 -0.62
C GLN A 74 6.26 14.82 -1.90
N SER A 75 5.52 14.36 -2.92
CA SER A 75 6.13 14.03 -4.22
C SER A 75 6.71 15.27 -4.91
N ILE A 76 6.05 16.44 -4.87
CA ILE A 76 6.61 17.70 -5.41
C ILE A 76 7.90 18.09 -4.69
N GLN A 77 7.95 17.93 -3.37
CA GLN A 77 9.15 18.25 -2.59
C GLN A 77 10.34 17.35 -2.98
N VAL A 78 10.13 16.03 -3.05
CA VAL A 78 11.17 15.08 -3.48
C VAL A 78 11.61 15.39 -4.91
N ASP A 79 10.65 15.69 -5.79
CA ASP A 79 10.88 16.03 -7.20
C ASP A 79 11.80 17.26 -7.34
N CYS A 80 11.53 18.32 -6.57
CA CYS A 80 12.36 19.53 -6.55
C CYS A 80 13.75 19.29 -5.93
N GLN A 81 13.87 18.40 -4.93
CA GLN A 81 15.17 18.03 -4.37
C GLN A 81 16.04 17.29 -5.38
N GLU A 82 15.45 16.34 -6.10
CA GLU A 82 16.14 15.59 -7.15
C GLU A 82 16.54 16.48 -8.34
N LEU A 83 15.67 17.41 -8.75
CA LEU A 83 16.00 18.38 -9.80
C LEU A 83 17.21 19.24 -9.40
N ARG A 84 17.23 19.71 -8.14
CA ARG A 84 18.37 20.47 -7.61
C ARG A 84 19.67 19.66 -7.67
N LEU A 85 19.62 18.37 -7.32
CA LEU A 85 20.78 17.48 -7.43
C LEU A 85 21.21 17.29 -8.88
N ALA A 86 20.27 17.06 -9.80
CA ALA A 86 20.57 16.85 -11.21
C ALA A 86 21.24 18.09 -11.84
N LEU A 87 20.72 19.29 -11.57
CA LEU A 87 21.31 20.54 -12.05
C LEU A 87 22.67 20.82 -11.41
N ALA A 88 22.85 20.54 -10.12
CA ALA A 88 24.14 20.69 -9.45
C ALA A 88 25.20 19.75 -10.04
N LEU A 89 24.84 18.50 -10.37
CA LEU A 89 25.73 17.54 -11.03
C LEU A 89 26.12 17.96 -12.46
N GLN A 90 25.28 18.76 -13.12
CA GLN A 90 25.59 19.36 -14.43
C GLN A 90 26.45 20.64 -14.32
N GLY A 91 26.79 21.08 -13.10
CA GLY A 91 27.69 22.21 -12.87
C GLY A 91 27.03 23.60 -12.91
N TYR A 92 25.70 23.68 -12.82
CA TYR A 92 25.00 24.96 -12.73
C TYR A 92 25.33 25.69 -11.41
N ALA A 93 25.43 27.02 -11.47
CA ALA A 93 25.63 27.86 -10.29
C ALA A 93 24.43 27.74 -9.33
N PRO A 94 24.64 27.77 -7.99
CA PRO A 94 23.57 27.59 -7.02
C PRO A 94 22.36 28.52 -7.22
N GLU A 95 22.59 29.78 -7.60
CA GLU A 95 21.54 30.76 -7.86
C GLU A 95 20.68 30.38 -9.08
N ALA A 96 21.32 29.91 -10.16
CA ALA A 96 20.62 29.43 -11.35
C ALA A 96 19.82 28.15 -11.04
N VAL A 97 20.40 27.23 -10.25
CA VAL A 97 19.71 26.01 -9.80
C VAL A 97 18.43 26.37 -9.04
N GLU A 98 18.51 27.25 -8.05
CA GLU A 98 17.33 27.65 -7.27
C GLU A 98 16.28 28.34 -8.14
N SER A 99 16.68 29.20 -9.08
CA SER A 99 15.72 29.85 -9.98
C SER A 99 14.93 28.84 -10.81
N VAL A 100 15.60 27.86 -11.40
CA VAL A 100 14.96 26.81 -12.22
C VAL A 100 14.06 25.93 -11.35
N VAL A 101 14.53 25.55 -10.16
CA VAL A 101 13.74 24.73 -9.23
C VAL A 101 12.48 25.46 -8.75
N GLN A 102 12.55 26.77 -8.48
CA GLN A 102 11.38 27.57 -8.10
C GLN A 102 10.36 27.72 -9.23
N GLU A 103 10.82 27.88 -10.46
CA GLU A 103 9.92 27.90 -11.63
C GLU A 103 9.25 26.54 -11.84
N TYR A 104 10.04 25.46 -11.80
CA TYR A 104 9.54 24.10 -11.87
C TYR A 104 8.52 23.78 -10.76
N GLN A 105 8.80 24.19 -9.52
CA GLN A 105 7.91 23.99 -8.38
C GLN A 105 6.57 24.70 -8.59
N ARG A 106 6.58 25.94 -9.10
CA ARG A 106 5.35 26.68 -9.42
C ARG A 106 4.52 25.98 -10.48
N LEU A 107 5.16 25.46 -11.53
CA LEU A 107 4.47 24.68 -12.58
C LEU A 107 3.86 23.40 -12.01
N ARG A 108 4.61 22.60 -11.24
CA ARG A 108 4.10 21.37 -10.60
C ARG A 108 2.91 21.66 -9.67
N ALA A 109 3.01 22.71 -8.86
CA ALA A 109 1.93 23.13 -7.96
C ALA A 109 0.68 23.58 -8.72
N ALA A 110 0.83 24.34 -9.81
CA ALA A 110 -0.29 24.77 -10.64
C ALA A 110 -1.01 23.58 -11.31
N ILE A 111 -0.25 22.60 -11.80
CA ILE A 111 -0.80 21.36 -12.36
C ILE A 111 -1.62 20.59 -11.31
N GLU A 112 -1.07 20.46 -10.11
CA GLU A 112 -1.74 19.71 -9.04
C GLU A 112 -2.99 20.44 -8.53
N GLN A 113 -2.91 21.75 -8.28
CA GLN A 113 -4.04 22.55 -7.83
C GLN A 113 -5.19 22.49 -8.84
N HIS A 114 -4.90 22.56 -10.14
CA HIS A 114 -5.92 22.40 -11.16
C HIS A 114 -6.54 20.99 -11.11
N SER A 115 -5.72 19.94 -10.95
CA SER A 115 -6.23 18.57 -10.82
C SER A 115 -7.11 18.38 -9.59
N GLU A 116 -6.87 19.11 -8.50
CA GLU A 116 -7.73 19.08 -7.32
C GLU A 116 -9.05 19.79 -7.60
N ASN A 117 -9.00 21.01 -8.15
CA ASN A 117 -10.21 21.77 -8.51
C ASN A 117 -11.10 21.00 -9.50
N ALA A 118 -10.50 20.30 -10.47
CA ALA A 118 -11.21 19.48 -11.46
C ALA A 118 -11.99 18.31 -10.83
N ARG A 119 -11.55 17.77 -9.68
CA ARG A 119 -12.28 16.70 -8.98
C ARG A 119 -13.53 17.21 -8.25
N ASP A 120 -13.53 18.47 -7.85
CA ASP A 120 -14.64 19.10 -7.13
C ASP A 120 -15.70 19.67 -8.08
N LEU A 121 -15.42 19.68 -9.39
CA LEU A 121 -16.34 20.12 -10.43
C LEU A 121 -17.24 18.96 -10.89
N PRO A 122 -18.53 19.21 -11.18
CA PRO A 122 -19.42 18.20 -11.76
C PRO A 122 -18.93 17.75 -13.14
N ASP A 123 -19.22 16.50 -13.52
CA ASP A 123 -18.74 15.83 -14.76
C ASP A 123 -18.98 16.61 -16.07
N ASN A 124 -19.86 17.61 -16.07
CA ASN A 124 -20.18 18.46 -17.21
C ASN A 124 -19.34 19.75 -17.30
N ALA A 125 -18.39 19.98 -16.38
CA ALA A 125 -17.52 21.14 -16.40
C ALA A 125 -16.37 20.97 -17.41
N THR A 126 -16.58 21.45 -18.62
CA THR A 126 -15.61 21.38 -19.73
C THR A 126 -14.52 22.44 -19.63
N GLN A 127 -13.77 22.49 -18.52
CA GLN A 127 -12.53 23.27 -18.48
C GLN A 127 -11.34 22.31 -18.47
N GLN A 128 -10.89 21.95 -19.67
CA GLN A 128 -9.59 21.30 -19.83
C GLN A 128 -8.51 22.34 -19.50
N PRO A 129 -7.55 22.00 -18.63
CA PRO A 129 -6.42 22.88 -18.39
C PRO A 129 -5.57 22.98 -19.66
N GLU A 130 -5.31 24.20 -20.09
CA GLU A 130 -4.36 24.48 -21.15
C GLU A 130 -2.96 24.61 -20.52
N PHE A 131 -2.35 23.48 -20.17
CA PHE A 131 -0.93 23.44 -19.81
C PHE A 131 -0.10 23.44 -21.09
N SER A 132 0.63 24.52 -21.37
CA SER A 132 1.46 24.59 -22.58
C SER A 132 2.87 24.09 -22.33
N VAL A 133 3.23 22.99 -23.01
CA VAL A 133 4.59 22.40 -22.99
C VAL A 133 5.68 23.42 -23.37
N GLY A 134 5.34 24.46 -24.13
CA GLY A 134 6.26 25.55 -24.48
C GLY A 134 6.69 26.43 -23.30
N GLN A 135 6.09 26.27 -22.11
CA GLN A 135 6.43 27.04 -20.90
C GLN A 135 7.45 26.34 -19.99
N LEU A 136 8.02 25.21 -20.41
CA LEU A 136 9.01 24.49 -19.61
C LEU A 136 10.36 25.22 -19.62
N PRO A 137 11.03 25.40 -18.45
CA PRO A 137 12.34 26.03 -18.39
C PRO A 137 13.35 25.32 -19.30
N GLU A 138 14.07 26.09 -20.11
CA GLU A 138 15.04 25.55 -21.08
C GLU A 138 16.18 24.77 -20.41
N GLN A 139 16.51 25.12 -19.17
CA GLN A 139 17.60 24.53 -18.39
C GLN A 139 17.21 23.21 -17.71
N LEU A 140 15.96 22.73 -17.85
CA LEU A 140 15.57 21.45 -17.27
C LEU A 140 16.34 20.28 -17.91
N PRO A 141 16.91 19.36 -17.09
CA PRO A 141 17.44 18.12 -17.63
C PRO A 141 16.36 17.34 -18.37
N GLN A 142 16.76 16.65 -19.45
CA GLN A 142 15.84 16.06 -20.41
C GLN A 142 14.82 15.09 -19.78
N GLU A 143 15.21 14.29 -18.79
CA GLU A 143 14.29 13.37 -18.11
C GLU A 143 13.19 14.10 -17.32
N PHE A 144 13.50 15.24 -16.70
CA PHE A 144 12.51 16.02 -15.95
C PHE A 144 11.55 16.73 -16.92
N LYS A 145 12.09 17.23 -18.03
CA LYS A 145 11.30 17.82 -19.11
C LYS A 145 10.30 16.81 -19.67
N LEU A 146 10.76 15.66 -20.16
CA LEU A 146 9.89 14.62 -20.74
C LEU A 146 8.88 14.07 -19.73
N TYR A 147 9.29 13.92 -18.47
CA TYR A 147 8.36 13.48 -17.42
C TYR A 147 7.22 14.48 -17.24
N LEU A 148 7.55 15.77 -17.11
CA LEU A 148 6.56 16.83 -16.92
C LEU A 148 5.67 17.04 -18.15
N GLU A 149 6.23 16.94 -19.36
CA GLU A 149 5.45 16.92 -20.61
C GLU A 149 4.39 15.83 -20.57
N GLY A 150 4.76 14.60 -20.20
CA GLY A 150 3.81 13.50 -20.10
C GLY A 150 2.74 13.74 -19.02
N VAL A 151 3.12 14.34 -17.88
CA VAL A 151 2.14 14.74 -16.85
C VAL A 151 1.17 15.79 -17.39
N MET A 152 1.65 16.81 -18.10
CA MET A 152 0.79 17.84 -18.68
C MET A 152 -0.20 17.24 -19.69
N TYR A 153 0.29 16.40 -20.61
CA TYR A 153 -0.58 15.69 -21.57
C TYR A 153 -1.61 14.79 -20.88
N TYR A 154 -1.18 14.03 -19.86
CA TYR A 154 -2.07 13.15 -19.10
C TYR A 154 -3.18 13.95 -18.40
N ARG A 155 -2.86 15.11 -17.82
CA ARG A 155 -3.83 15.99 -17.15
C ARG A 155 -4.74 16.74 -18.13
N SER A 156 -4.29 16.98 -19.35
CA SER A 156 -5.09 17.57 -20.43
C SER A 156 -5.83 16.53 -21.27
N SER A 157 -6.08 15.32 -20.74
CA SER A 157 -6.81 14.23 -21.39
C SER A 157 -6.25 13.81 -22.76
N GLN A 158 -4.93 13.84 -22.91
CA GLN A 158 -4.20 13.40 -24.11
C GLN A 158 -3.27 12.21 -23.78
N PRO A 159 -3.83 11.02 -23.48
CA PRO A 159 -3.03 9.89 -23.00
C PRO A 159 -1.99 9.42 -24.01
N ASP A 160 -2.30 9.44 -25.32
CA ASP A 160 -1.34 9.04 -26.37
C ASP A 160 -0.08 9.90 -26.38
N MET A 161 -0.24 11.21 -26.16
CA MET A 161 0.89 12.15 -26.07
C MET A 161 1.69 11.94 -24.78
N ALA A 162 1.01 11.60 -23.67
CA ALA A 162 1.67 11.25 -22.42
C ALA A 162 2.53 9.98 -22.56
N VAL A 163 1.97 8.94 -23.19
CA VAL A 163 2.70 7.70 -23.50
C VAL A 163 3.92 8.00 -24.36
N GLN A 164 3.79 8.82 -25.41
CA GLN A 164 4.94 9.21 -26.24
C GLN A 164 6.03 9.94 -25.45
N ALA A 165 5.67 10.83 -24.52
CA ALA A 165 6.65 11.57 -23.72
C ALA A 165 7.41 10.63 -22.76
N TRP A 166 6.70 9.77 -22.03
CA TRP A 166 7.30 8.84 -21.07
C TRP A 166 8.07 7.70 -21.74
N THR A 167 7.64 7.21 -22.90
CA THR A 167 8.42 6.24 -23.68
C THR A 167 9.72 6.85 -24.22
N LYS A 168 9.69 8.11 -24.70
CA LYS A 168 10.91 8.85 -25.05
C LYS A 168 11.86 9.00 -23.86
N LEU A 169 11.33 9.23 -22.66
CA LEU A 169 12.12 9.30 -21.43
C LEU A 169 12.82 7.97 -21.16
N LEU A 170 12.08 6.86 -21.21
CA LEU A 170 12.63 5.52 -20.97
C LEU A 170 13.62 5.07 -22.06
N ALA A 171 13.55 5.65 -23.25
CA ALA A 171 14.50 5.44 -24.35
C ALA A 171 15.81 6.22 -24.18
N LEU A 172 15.91 7.16 -23.24
CA LEU A 172 17.18 7.85 -22.95
C LEU A 172 18.24 6.86 -22.43
N PRO A 173 19.55 7.14 -22.64
CA PRO A 173 20.61 6.36 -22.02
C PRO A 173 20.44 6.29 -20.49
N PRO A 174 20.72 5.15 -19.83
CA PRO A 174 20.53 4.99 -18.38
C PRO A 174 21.13 6.12 -17.53
N THR A 175 22.30 6.65 -17.93
CA THR A 175 22.98 7.77 -17.25
C THR A 175 22.26 9.12 -17.35
N GLN A 176 21.27 9.24 -18.24
CA GLN A 176 20.48 10.46 -18.47
C GLN A 176 19.03 10.36 -17.98
N ARG A 177 18.64 9.23 -17.38
CA ARG A 177 17.27 8.98 -16.88
C ARG A 177 17.22 8.40 -15.47
N GLN A 178 18.19 8.76 -14.63
CA GLN A 178 18.39 8.15 -13.33
C GLN A 178 17.24 8.44 -12.35
N PHE A 179 16.59 9.59 -12.45
CA PHE A 179 15.62 10.11 -11.49
C PHE A 179 14.17 9.82 -11.86
N ARG A 180 13.84 9.78 -13.16
CA ARG A 180 12.44 9.74 -13.62
C ARG A 180 11.99 8.43 -14.27
N SER A 181 12.87 7.43 -14.38
CA SER A 181 12.52 6.14 -15.00
C SER A 181 11.39 5.40 -14.25
N THR A 182 11.51 5.24 -12.93
CA THR A 182 10.49 4.55 -12.10
C THR A 182 9.15 5.29 -12.12
N TRP A 183 9.18 6.63 -12.10
CA TRP A 183 8.01 7.49 -12.18
C TRP A 183 7.30 7.37 -13.52
N ALA A 184 8.04 7.41 -14.63
CA ALA A 184 7.51 7.28 -15.98
C ALA A 184 6.84 5.92 -16.19
N ALA A 185 7.51 4.82 -15.78
CA ALA A 185 6.95 3.48 -15.89
C ALA A 185 5.67 3.31 -15.04
N TYR A 186 5.65 3.86 -13.82
CA TYR A 186 4.45 3.82 -12.97
C TYR A 186 3.27 4.57 -13.60
N MET A 187 3.55 5.74 -14.18
CA MET A 187 2.53 6.53 -14.87
C MET A 187 2.02 5.86 -16.15
N LEU A 188 2.86 5.13 -16.87
CA LEU A 188 2.43 4.30 -18.00
C LEU A 188 1.45 3.21 -17.54
N GLY A 189 1.73 2.50 -16.43
CA GLY A 189 0.78 1.56 -15.85
C GLY A 189 -0.59 2.19 -15.57
N ASN A 190 -0.61 3.43 -15.04
CA ASN A 190 -1.86 4.15 -14.80
C ASN A 190 -2.61 4.56 -16.07
N VAL A 191 -1.91 4.77 -17.20
CA VAL A 191 -2.56 5.04 -18.49
C VAL A 191 -3.21 3.77 -19.02
N PHE A 192 -2.50 2.64 -18.93
CA PHE A 192 -2.96 1.36 -19.44
C PHE A 192 -3.90 0.61 -18.48
N LYS A 193 -4.37 1.22 -17.38
CA LYS A 193 -5.18 0.55 -16.34
C LYS A 193 -6.43 -0.22 -16.85
N ASP A 194 -6.94 0.12 -18.04
CA ASP A 194 -8.09 -0.54 -18.65
C ASP A 194 -7.67 -1.76 -19.52
N ASP A 195 -6.38 -1.86 -19.85
CA ASP A 195 -5.69 -3.00 -20.45
C ASP A 195 -4.80 -3.66 -19.38
N LEU A 196 -5.34 -4.69 -18.72
CA LEU A 196 -4.78 -5.23 -17.48
C LEU A 196 -3.42 -5.89 -17.68
N ASP A 197 -3.19 -6.54 -18.82
CA ASP A 197 -1.91 -7.16 -19.17
C ASP A 197 -0.82 -6.09 -19.29
N ASP A 198 -1.08 -5.02 -20.05
CA ASP A 198 -0.14 -3.92 -20.22
C ASP A 198 0.10 -3.19 -18.89
N ALA A 199 -0.95 -2.92 -18.11
CA ALA A 199 -0.84 -2.28 -16.80
C ALA A 199 0.04 -3.09 -15.84
N CYS A 200 -0.21 -4.41 -15.70
CA CYS A 200 0.61 -5.31 -14.89
C CYS A 200 2.08 -5.26 -15.32
N GLY A 201 2.34 -5.38 -16.62
CA GLY A 201 3.69 -5.35 -17.18
C GLY A 201 4.45 -4.07 -16.80
N TRP A 202 3.78 -2.92 -16.85
CA TRP A 202 4.40 -1.65 -16.42
C TRP A 202 4.72 -1.61 -14.93
N TYR A 203 3.83 -2.10 -14.06
CA TYR A 203 4.09 -2.15 -12.62
C TYR A 203 5.24 -3.10 -12.26
N GLN A 204 5.34 -4.24 -12.94
CA GLN A 204 6.50 -5.13 -12.83
C GLN A 204 7.79 -4.44 -13.29
N PHE A 205 7.71 -3.67 -14.38
CA PHE A 205 8.85 -2.92 -14.90
C PHE A 205 9.33 -1.81 -13.97
N VAL A 206 8.45 -1.17 -13.18
CA VAL A 206 8.85 -0.24 -12.11
C VAL A 206 9.80 -0.92 -11.12
N ARG A 207 9.48 -2.13 -10.68
CA ARG A 207 10.33 -2.89 -9.75
C ARG A 207 11.64 -3.31 -10.39
N GLN A 208 11.62 -3.69 -11.67
CA GLN A 208 12.85 -3.97 -12.41
C GLN A 208 13.77 -2.74 -12.46
N LEU A 209 13.25 -1.56 -12.79
CA LEU A 209 14.05 -0.32 -12.82
C LEU A 209 14.65 0.00 -11.44
N ALA A 210 13.89 -0.19 -10.35
CA ALA A 210 14.42 0.01 -9.02
C ALA A 210 15.57 -0.98 -8.69
N ARG A 211 15.47 -2.26 -9.09
CA ARG A 211 16.57 -3.24 -8.95
C ARG A 211 17.81 -2.87 -9.76
N GLU A 212 17.61 -2.30 -10.94
CA GLU A 212 18.69 -1.82 -11.81
C GLU A 212 19.38 -0.56 -11.25
N GLY A 213 18.89 0.00 -10.14
CA GLY A 213 19.49 1.13 -9.44
C GLY A 213 18.99 2.51 -9.89
N PHE A 214 17.90 2.55 -10.69
CA PHE A 214 17.18 3.81 -10.92
C PHE A 214 16.56 4.30 -9.61
N ARG A 215 16.50 5.62 -9.41
CA ARG A 215 16.00 6.16 -8.14
C ARG A 215 14.53 5.81 -7.95
N ASP A 216 14.23 5.34 -6.75
CA ASP A 216 12.86 5.15 -6.26
C ASP A 216 12.64 5.95 -4.98
N SER A 217 12.91 7.26 -5.03
CA SER A 217 12.87 8.13 -3.85
C SER A 217 11.46 8.34 -3.28
N ILE A 218 10.43 7.87 -3.99
CA ILE A 218 9.05 7.90 -3.52
C ILE A 218 8.39 6.52 -3.33
N GLY A 219 9.16 5.44 -3.38
CA GLY A 219 8.67 4.08 -3.07
C GLY A 219 7.65 3.54 -4.07
N LEU A 220 7.74 3.92 -5.34
CA LEU A 220 6.87 3.41 -6.41
C LEU A 220 7.06 1.93 -6.67
N ALA A 221 8.26 1.37 -6.45
CA ALA A 221 8.45 -0.07 -6.57
C ALA A 221 7.64 -0.83 -5.52
N ALA A 222 7.60 -0.35 -4.28
CA ALA A 222 6.73 -0.90 -3.25
C ALA A 222 5.24 -0.69 -3.57
N ALA A 223 4.86 0.52 -4.01
CA ALA A 223 3.47 0.83 -4.37
C ALA A 223 2.96 0.00 -5.57
N SER A 224 3.86 -0.36 -6.51
CA SER A 224 3.53 -1.13 -7.71
C SER A 224 2.95 -2.51 -7.41
N TYR A 225 3.31 -3.14 -6.28
CA TYR A 225 2.71 -4.41 -5.87
C TYR A 225 1.20 -4.29 -5.70
N GLY A 226 0.73 -3.20 -5.07
CA GLY A 226 -0.69 -3.00 -4.84
C GLY A 226 -1.47 -2.68 -6.11
N GLN A 227 -0.83 -2.02 -7.09
CA GLN A 227 -1.47 -1.73 -8.38
C GLN A 227 -1.56 -2.98 -9.26
N GLU A 228 -0.50 -3.78 -9.34
CA GLU A 228 -0.53 -5.06 -10.05
C GLU A 228 -1.51 -6.04 -9.41
N ALA A 229 -1.57 -6.09 -8.06
CA ALA A 229 -2.58 -6.86 -7.35
C ALA A 229 -4.01 -6.44 -7.74
N ALA A 230 -4.24 -5.14 -7.98
CA ALA A 230 -5.54 -4.63 -8.39
C ALA A 230 -5.91 -5.10 -9.81
N CYS A 231 -4.94 -5.22 -10.72
CA CYS A 231 -5.17 -5.79 -12.03
C CYS A 231 -5.62 -7.25 -11.94
N TYR A 232 -4.88 -8.09 -11.20
CA TYR A 232 -5.28 -9.49 -10.97
C TYR A 232 -6.63 -9.63 -10.27
N LEU A 233 -6.92 -8.74 -9.30
CA LEU A 233 -8.23 -8.70 -8.66
C LEU A 233 -9.35 -8.43 -9.67
N GLN A 234 -9.14 -7.52 -10.61
CA GLN A 234 -10.12 -7.18 -11.65
C GLN A 234 -10.33 -8.33 -12.65
N GLU A 235 -9.31 -9.14 -12.90
CA GLU A 235 -9.41 -10.37 -13.72
C GLU A 235 -10.07 -11.54 -12.98
N GLY A 236 -10.23 -11.46 -11.66
CA GLY A 236 -10.69 -12.56 -10.81
C GLY A 236 -9.59 -13.55 -10.42
N SER A 237 -8.32 -13.20 -10.69
CA SER A 237 -7.11 -13.94 -10.31
C SER A 237 -6.76 -13.65 -8.85
N TYR A 238 -7.56 -14.21 -7.95
CA TYR A 238 -7.53 -13.85 -6.53
C TYR A 238 -6.26 -14.29 -5.80
N ASP A 239 -5.68 -15.43 -6.16
CA ASP A 239 -4.49 -15.96 -5.50
C ASP A 239 -3.28 -15.04 -5.76
N GLU A 240 -3.10 -14.61 -7.00
CA GLU A 240 -2.09 -13.64 -7.42
C GLU A 240 -2.29 -12.28 -6.74
N ALA A 241 -3.54 -11.80 -6.68
CA ALA A 241 -3.86 -10.56 -6.00
C ALA A 241 -3.53 -10.61 -4.49
N ILE A 242 -3.89 -11.70 -3.81
CA ILE A 242 -3.57 -11.90 -2.39
C ILE A 242 -2.05 -11.91 -2.19
N GLU A 243 -1.32 -12.67 -3.00
CA GLU A 243 0.14 -12.77 -2.88
C GLU A 243 0.80 -11.40 -3.03
N LEU A 244 0.42 -10.61 -4.03
CA LEU A 244 0.99 -9.29 -4.28
C LEU A 244 0.62 -8.28 -3.19
N TYR A 245 -0.61 -8.31 -2.66
CA TYR A 245 -0.94 -7.48 -1.49
C TYR A 245 -0.19 -7.91 -0.23
N MET A 246 0.15 -9.19 -0.07
CA MET A 246 1.01 -9.64 1.03
C MET A 246 2.45 -9.12 0.85
N TYR A 247 2.97 -9.08 -0.38
CA TYR A 247 4.23 -8.38 -0.69
C TYR A 247 4.16 -6.89 -0.34
N GLN A 248 3.10 -6.19 -0.75
CA GLN A 248 2.88 -4.78 -0.43
C GLN A 248 2.82 -4.56 1.10
N ARG A 249 2.21 -5.49 1.85
CA ARG A 249 2.22 -5.43 3.32
C ARG A 249 3.63 -5.51 3.89
N GLN A 250 4.47 -6.37 3.33
CA GLN A 250 5.84 -6.57 3.79
C GLN A 250 6.75 -5.37 3.51
N THR A 251 6.43 -4.55 2.52
CA THR A 251 7.13 -3.27 2.31
C THR A 251 6.80 -2.24 3.40
N GLY A 252 5.90 -2.56 4.34
CA GLY A 252 5.40 -1.64 5.36
C GLY A 252 4.32 -0.69 4.85
N ASP A 253 3.67 -0.99 3.71
CA ASP A 253 2.56 -0.19 3.19
C ASP A 253 1.28 -0.46 3.98
N ARG A 254 0.72 0.58 4.59
CA ARG A 254 -0.50 0.49 5.39
C ARG A 254 -1.76 0.30 4.54
N SER A 255 -1.71 0.62 3.25
CA SER A 255 -2.83 0.45 2.32
C SER A 255 -3.08 -1.01 1.93
N ALA A 256 -2.10 -1.90 2.11
CA ALA A 256 -2.23 -3.32 1.78
C ALA A 256 -3.35 -4.03 2.57
N MET A 257 -3.54 -3.69 3.85
CA MET A 257 -4.53 -4.36 4.70
C MET A 257 -5.97 -4.10 4.28
N PRO A 258 -6.41 -2.84 4.02
CA PRO A 258 -7.69 -2.57 3.36
C PRO A 258 -7.87 -3.34 2.06
N SER A 259 -6.85 -3.42 1.20
CA SER A 259 -6.93 -4.13 -0.08
C SER A 259 -7.13 -5.63 0.09
N LEU A 260 -6.41 -6.28 1.01
CA LEU A 260 -6.63 -7.70 1.32
C LEU A 260 -8.06 -7.99 1.81
N LYS A 261 -8.68 -7.06 2.55
CA LYS A 261 -10.09 -7.18 2.93
C LYS A 261 -11.03 -7.11 1.73
N LEU A 262 -10.73 -6.25 0.75
CA LEU A 262 -11.52 -6.17 -0.49
C LEU A 262 -11.45 -7.47 -1.27
N VAL A 263 -10.25 -8.05 -1.44
CA VAL A 263 -10.11 -9.35 -2.13
C VAL A 263 -10.88 -10.45 -1.41
N ALA A 264 -10.73 -10.56 -0.09
CA ALA A 264 -11.46 -11.54 0.70
C ALA A 264 -12.98 -11.38 0.54
N SER A 265 -13.48 -10.13 0.59
CA SER A 265 -14.90 -9.85 0.36
C SER A 265 -15.36 -10.27 -1.04
N ALA A 266 -14.56 -10.00 -2.07
CA ALA A 266 -14.89 -10.35 -3.46
C ALA A 266 -15.05 -11.87 -3.65
N ILE A 267 -14.13 -12.66 -3.09
CA ILE A 267 -14.18 -14.13 -3.11
C ILE A 267 -15.50 -14.62 -2.49
N PHE A 268 -15.86 -14.12 -1.31
CA PHE A 268 -17.09 -14.55 -0.62
C PHE A 268 -18.36 -14.19 -1.40
N THR A 269 -18.38 -13.05 -2.10
CA THR A 269 -19.55 -12.63 -2.90
C THR A 269 -19.70 -13.35 -4.23
N GLN A 270 -18.62 -13.91 -4.79
CA GLN A 270 -18.70 -14.67 -6.05
C GLN A 270 -19.00 -16.16 -5.83
N CYS A 271 -18.72 -16.70 -4.64
CA CYS A 271 -19.04 -18.08 -4.29
C CYS A 271 -20.47 -18.28 -3.74
N SER A 272 -21.24 -17.19 -3.55
CA SER A 272 -22.63 -17.20 -3.08
C SER A 272 -23.64 -17.04 -4.22
#